data_AF-A0A6D1A5Y8-F1
#
_entry.id   AF-A0A6D1A5Y8-F1
#
_cell.length_a   1.000
_cell.length_b   1.000
_cell.length_c   1.000
_cell.angle_alpha   90.00
_cell.angle_beta   90.00
_cell.angle_gamma   90.00
#
_symmetry.space_group_name_H-M   'P 1'
#
loop_
_entity.id
_entity.type
_entity.pdbx_description
1 polymer ?
#
loop_
_entity_poly.entity_id
_entity_poly.type
_entity_poly.pdbx_seq_one_letter_code
_entity_poly.pdbx_strand_id
1 'polypeptide(L)'
;MDELFILQLEEEIDKAINHLVFELSKTSTGRANPQLIRGIKINYYDTLTPIEELSNISVPEAQQLLIKPFDATTVRDIIKAITSAQLGINPVDEGSQIRIKFPPLTTE
;
A
#
# COMPACT_ATOMS: atom_id res chain seq x y z
N MET A 1 -26.29 31.42 -13.46
CA MET A 1 -25.69 30.66 -14.57
C MET A 1 -24.18 30.57 -14.34
N ASP A 2 -23.54 31.68 -14.00
CA ASP A 2 -22.10 31.75 -13.67
C ASP A 2 -21.70 30.99 -12.40
N GLU A 3 -22.48 31.08 -11.31
CA GLU A 3 -22.22 30.33 -10.06
C GLU A 3 -22.22 28.81 -10.25
N LEU A 4 -23.09 28.29 -11.11
CA LEU A 4 -23.14 26.85 -11.40
C LEU A 4 -21.89 26.40 -12.17
N PHE A 5 -21.36 27.28 -13.04
CA PHE A 5 -20.16 27.02 -13.82
C PHE A 5 -18.90 27.04 -12.94
N ILE A 6 -18.84 27.94 -11.95
CA ILE A 6 -17.75 28.01 -10.98
C ILE A 6 -17.74 26.74 -10.11
N LEU A 7 -18.91 26.31 -9.61
CA LEU A 7 -19.02 25.11 -8.77
C LEU A 7 -18.57 23.83 -9.51
N GLN A 8 -18.95 23.69 -10.79
CA GLN A 8 -18.52 22.57 -11.63
C GLN A 8 -17.02 22.58 -11.90
N LEU A 9 -16.43 23.76 -12.08
CA LEU A 9 -14.99 23.90 -12.29
C LEU A 9 -14.21 23.53 -11.03
N GLU A 10 -14.69 23.93 -9.85
CA GLU A 10 -14.10 23.57 -8.55
C GLU A 10 -14.11 22.05 -8.33
N GLU A 11 -15.23 21.36 -8.62
CA GLU A 11 -15.30 19.90 -8.51
C GLU A 11 -14.32 19.17 -9.45
N GLU A 12 -14.16 19.64 -10.68
CA GLU A 12 -13.23 19.06 -11.65
C GLU A 12 -11.76 19.30 -11.25
N ILE A 13 -11.45 20.48 -10.73
CA ILE A 13 -10.12 20.81 -10.18
C ILE A 13 -9.82 19.92 -8.98
N ASP A 14 -10.76 19.76 -8.05
CA ASP A 14 -10.58 18.91 -6.88
C ASP A 14 -10.38 17.44 -7.26
N LYS A 15 -11.11 16.93 -8.26
CA LYS A 15 -10.86 15.58 -8.79
C LYS A 15 -9.46 15.45 -9.39
N ALA A 16 -9.01 16.42 -10.17
CA ALA A 16 -7.68 16.40 -10.78
C ALA A 16 -6.57 16.45 -9.71
N ILE A 17 -6.72 17.29 -8.68
CA ILE A 17 -5.79 17.38 -7.56
C ILE A 17 -5.77 16.05 -6.78
N ASN A 18 -6.94 15.50 -6.46
CA ASN A 18 -7.02 14.22 -5.75
C ASN A 18 -6.40 13.07 -6.56
N HIS A 19 -6.59 13.06 -7.88
CA HIS A 19 -5.96 12.09 -8.76
C HIS A 19 -4.43 12.25 -8.79
N LEU A 20 -3.93 13.49 -8.88
CA LEU A 20 -2.50 13.78 -8.82
C LEU A 20 -1.88 13.36 -7.49
N VAL A 21 -2.54 13.66 -6.36
CA VAL A 21 -2.09 13.25 -5.02
C VAL A 21 -2.05 11.72 -4.90
N PHE A 22 -3.03 11.03 -5.47
CA PHE A 22 -3.09 9.57 -5.50
C PHE A 22 -1.99 8.96 -6.39
N GLU A 23 -1.69 9.55 -7.54
CA GLU A 23 -0.58 9.09 -8.37
C GLU A 23 0.77 9.39 -7.68
N LEU A 24 0.91 10.55 -7.03
CA LEU A 24 2.12 10.90 -6.29
C LEU A 24 2.34 9.99 -5.07
N SER A 25 1.28 9.52 -4.41
CA SER A 25 1.38 8.58 -3.29
C SER A 25 1.87 7.19 -3.72
N LYS A 26 1.70 6.82 -5.00
CA LYS A 26 2.26 5.60 -5.58
C LYS A 26 3.74 5.72 -5.92
N THR A 27 4.24 6.93 -6.18
CA THR A 27 5.67 7.17 -6.43
C THR A 27 6.47 7.01 -5.14
N SER A 28 7.37 6.02 -5.16
CA SER A 28 8.25 5.65 -4.05
C SER A 28 9.11 6.84 -3.63
N THR A 29 8.79 7.46 -2.48
CA THR A 29 9.50 8.61 -1.88
C THR A 29 10.51 8.18 -0.81
N GLY A 30 10.87 6.89 -0.75
CA GLY A 30 11.79 6.36 0.26
C GLY A 30 11.19 6.33 1.68
N ARG A 31 9.91 6.69 1.81
CA ARG A 31 9.12 6.53 3.03
C ARG A 31 8.24 5.29 2.88
N ALA A 32 8.18 4.47 3.91
CA ALA A 32 7.29 3.33 4.01
C ALA A 32 5.84 3.80 3.88
N ASN A 33 5.25 3.64 2.69
CA ASN A 33 3.86 4.00 2.43
C ASN A 33 2.99 2.74 2.47
N PRO A 34 2.04 2.64 3.42
CA PRO A 34 1.04 1.57 3.44
C PRO A 34 0.26 1.43 2.15
N GLN A 35 0.06 2.52 1.41
CA GLN A 35 -0.67 2.52 0.15
C GLN A 35 0.01 1.69 -0.95
N LEU A 36 1.31 1.42 -0.88
CA LEU A 36 1.99 0.56 -1.87
C LEU A 36 1.52 -0.90 -1.79
N ILE A 37 1.03 -1.31 -0.63
CA ILE A 37 0.55 -2.68 -0.38
C ILE A 37 -0.97 -2.72 -0.52
N ARG A 38 -1.63 -1.56 -0.49
CA ARG A 38 -3.07 -1.43 -0.72
C ARG A 38 -3.40 -1.78 -2.16
N GLY A 39 -4.16 -2.85 -2.34
CA GLY A 39 -4.51 -3.40 -3.66
C GLY A 39 -3.87 -4.75 -4.01
N ILE A 40 -2.90 -5.23 -3.21
CA ILE A 40 -2.41 -6.61 -3.36
C ILE A 40 -3.47 -7.56 -2.79
N LYS A 41 -3.91 -8.50 -3.63
CA LYS A 41 -4.87 -9.55 -3.27
C LYS A 41 -4.14 -10.87 -3.08
N ILE A 42 -4.52 -11.61 -2.04
CA ILE A 42 -4.06 -12.98 -1.80
C ILE A 42 -5.22 -13.94 -1.97
N ASN A 43 -4.91 -15.15 -2.43
CA ASN A 43 -5.90 -16.21 -2.47
C ASN A 43 -6.03 -16.82 -1.07
N TYR A 44 -7.12 -16.52 -0.38
CA TYR A 44 -7.43 -17.05 0.95
C TYR A 44 -8.63 -17.98 0.82
N TYR A 45 -8.41 -19.29 0.98
CA TYR A 45 -9.43 -20.32 0.80
C TYR A 45 -10.23 -20.16 -0.52
N ASP A 46 -9.53 -20.10 -1.64
CA ASP A 46 -10.09 -19.95 -3.00
C ASP A 46 -10.82 -18.63 -3.29
N THR A 47 -10.72 -17.65 -2.39
CA THR A 47 -11.25 -16.30 -2.58
C THR A 47 -10.12 -15.28 -2.66
N LEU A 48 -10.17 -14.40 -3.68
CA LEU A 48 -9.24 -13.28 -3.80
C LEU A 48 -9.59 -12.18 -2.82
N THR A 49 -8.87 -12.14 -1.70
CA THR A 49 -9.10 -11.19 -0.61
C THR A 49 -7.96 -10.16 -0.53
N PRO A 50 -8.25 -8.86 -0.36
CA PRO A 50 -7.23 -7.85 -0.12
C PRO A 50 -6.44 -8.14 1.17
N ILE A 51 -5.12 -7.94 1.14
CA ILE A 51 -4.28 -8.10 2.33
C ILE A 51 -4.72 -7.16 3.49
N GLU A 52 -5.27 -6.00 3.16
CA GLU A 52 -5.80 -5.03 4.14
C GLU A 52 -6.91 -5.57 5.03
N GLU A 53 -7.73 -6.50 4.52
CA GLU A 53 -8.84 -7.10 5.26
C GLU A 53 -8.35 -8.25 6.15
N LEU A 54 -7.25 -8.89 5.77
CA LEU A 54 -6.67 -10.04 6.46
C LEU A 54 -5.56 -9.66 7.44
N SER A 55 -5.16 -8.38 7.49
CA SER A 55 -4.04 -7.94 8.31
C SER A 55 -4.13 -6.48 8.76
N ASN A 56 -3.52 -6.21 9.91
CA ASN A 56 -3.30 -4.85 10.39
C ASN A 56 -1.97 -4.31 9.85
N ILE A 57 -2.02 -3.22 9.09
CA ILE A 57 -0.85 -2.56 8.51
C ILE A 57 -0.51 -1.32 9.33
N SER A 58 0.74 -1.25 9.80
CA SER A 58 1.25 -0.13 10.60
C SER A 58 2.64 0.30 10.13
N VAL A 59 2.98 1.56 10.36
CA VAL A 59 4.29 2.13 10.01
C VAL A 59 4.99 2.53 11.31
N PRO A 60 5.72 1.60 11.96
CA PRO A 60 6.43 1.91 13.20
C PRO A 60 7.59 2.90 12.97
N GLU A 61 8.21 2.88 11.79
CA GLU A 61 9.33 3.76 11.45
C GLU A 61 9.20 4.26 10.01
N ALA A 62 9.78 5.42 9.69
CA ALA A 62 9.64 6.05 8.37
C ALA A 62 10.09 5.17 7.19
N GLN A 63 10.93 4.17 7.41
CA GLN A 63 11.45 3.23 6.40
C GLN A 63 11.03 1.78 6.65
N GLN A 64 10.15 1.54 7.63
CA GLN A 64 9.71 0.21 8.00
C GLN A 64 8.19 0.14 8.00
N LEU A 65 7.66 -0.89 7.33
CA LEU A 65 6.26 -1.24 7.39
C LEU A 65 6.10 -2.58 8.09
N LEU A 66 5.08 -2.67 8.93
CA LEU A 66 4.76 -3.85 9.71
C LEU A 66 3.34 -4.30 9.37
N ILE A 67 3.23 -5.56 8.95
CA ILE A 67 1.96 -6.21 8.62
C ILE A 67 1.72 -7.31 9.65
N LYS A 68 0.63 -7.22 10.40
CA LYS A 68 0.20 -8.22 11.37
C LYS A 68 -1.04 -8.93 10.84
N PRO A 69 -0.92 -10.11 10.22
CA PRO A 69 -2.09 -10.87 9.80
C PRO A 69 -2.90 -11.34 11.01
N PHE A 70 -4.22 -11.45 10.83
CA PHE A 70 -5.11 -12.01 11.86
C PHE A 70 -4.95 -13.53 11.99
N ASP A 71 -4.54 -14.20 10.91
CA ASP A 71 -4.25 -15.63 10.86
C ASP A 71 -2.80 -15.87 10.43
N ALA A 72 -2.02 -16.54 11.29
CA ALA A 72 -0.62 -16.87 11.04
C ALA A 72 -0.42 -17.81 9.83
N THR A 73 -1.44 -18.57 9.43
CA THR A 73 -1.34 -19.43 8.23
C THR A 73 -1.19 -18.63 6.94
N THR A 74 -1.74 -17.42 6.91
CA THR A 74 -1.71 -16.52 5.73
C THR A 74 -0.38 -15.82 5.52
N VAL A 75 0.54 -15.86 6.50
CA VAL A 75 1.83 -15.17 6.46
C VAL A 75 2.61 -15.53 5.19
N ARG A 76 2.65 -16.81 4.85
CA ARG A 76 3.38 -17.31 3.67
C ARG A 76 2.78 -16.85 2.36
N ASP A 77 1.45 -16.76 2.29
CA ASP A 77 0.75 -16.33 1.08
C ASP A 77 0.87 -14.83 0.87
N ILE A 78 0.84 -14.05 1.95
CA ILE A 78 1.13 -12.61 1.95
C ILE A 78 2.55 -12.35 1.45
N ILE A 79 3.54 -13.07 1.98
CA ILE A 79 4.95 -12.94 1.54
C ILE A 79 5.08 -13.22 0.04
N LYS A 80 4.46 -14.31 -0.45
CA LYS A 80 4.50 -14.66 -1.87
C LYS A 80 3.84 -13.58 -2.74
N ALA A 81 2.69 -13.04 -2.33
CA ALA A 81 2.00 -12.01 -3.11
C ALA A 81 2.79 -10.70 -3.16
N ILE A 82 3.44 -10.30 -2.06
CA ILE A 82 4.28 -9.11 -2.01
C ILE A 82 5.53 -9.27 -2.90
N THR A 83 6.18 -10.43 -2.84
CA THR A 83 7.32 -10.74 -3.74
C THR A 83 6.87 -10.79 -5.21
N SER A 84 5.69 -11.34 -5.48
CA SER A 84 5.12 -11.41 -6.84
C SER A 84 4.71 -10.04 -7.39
N ALA A 85 4.40 -9.08 -6.53
CA ALA A 85 4.12 -7.70 -6.92
C ALA A 85 5.37 -6.95 -7.42
N GLN A 86 6.56 -7.56 -7.36
CA GLN A 86 7.83 -7.01 -7.89
C GLN A 86 8.14 -5.58 -7.41
N LEU A 87 7.72 -5.24 -6.20
CA LEU A 87 7.89 -3.91 -5.61
C LEU A 87 9.35 -3.59 -5.21
N GLY A 88 10.31 -4.47 -5.50
CA GLY A 88 11.72 -4.29 -5.13
C GLY A 88 11.98 -4.31 -3.62
N ILE A 89 11.01 -4.79 -2.83
CA ILE A 89 11.05 -4.85 -1.37
C ILE A 89 11.11 -6.30 -0.90
N ASN A 90 11.90 -6.55 0.15
CA ASN A 90 12.06 -7.87 0.73
C ASN A 90 11.29 -7.96 2.06
N PRO A 91 10.16 -8.69 2.11
CA PRO A 91 9.47 -8.98 3.37
C PRO A 91 10.28 -9.97 4.21
N VAL A 92 10.39 -9.69 5.50
CA VAL A 92 11.01 -10.54 6.53
C VAL A 92 9.89 -11.15 7.36
N ASP A 93 9.89 -12.48 7.46
CA ASP A 93 8.97 -13.23 8.31
C ASP A 93 9.46 -13.24 9.77
N GLU A 94 8.64 -12.76 10.70
CA GLU A 94 8.87 -12.86 12.15
C GLU A 94 7.88 -13.83 12.83
N GLY A 95 7.21 -14.69 12.05
CA GLY A 95 6.31 -15.75 12.49
C GLY A 95 4.87 -15.29 12.71
N SER A 96 4.66 -14.23 13.49
CA SER A 96 3.33 -13.64 13.73
C SER A 96 3.11 -12.31 13.00
N GLN A 97 4.18 -11.74 12.46
CA GLN A 97 4.18 -10.45 11.78
C GLN A 97 5.19 -10.46 10.64
N ILE A 98 4.91 -9.68 9.61
CA ILE A 98 5.74 -9.52 8.43
C ILE A 98 6.31 -8.11 8.46
N ARG A 99 7.63 -8.01 8.36
CA ARG A 99 8.34 -6.74 8.38
C ARG A 99 8.90 -6.45 7.00
N ILE A 100 8.58 -5.28 6.47
CA ILE A 100 9.13 -4.80 5.21
C ILE A 100 10.05 -3.63 5.51
N LYS A 101 11.32 -3.76 5.12
CA LYS A 101 12.29 -2.67 5.17
C LYS A 101 12.40 -2.08 3.78
N PHE A 102 12.09 -0.80 3.68
CA PHE A 102 12.35 -0.04 2.47
C PHE A 102 13.81 0.43 2.56
N PRO A 103 14.67 0.09 1.59
CA PRO A 103 15.98 0.72 1.53
C PRO A 103 15.78 2.24 1.39
N PRO A 104 16.67 3.07 1.96
CA PRO A 104 16.67 4.49 1.66
C PRO A 104 16.76 4.63 0.14
N LEU A 105 16.00 5.56 -0.45
CA LEU A 105 16.29 5.99 -1.82
C LEU A 105 17.71 6.56 -1.81
N THR A 106 18.69 5.75 -2.15
CA THR A 106 19.96 6.28 -2.59
C THR A 106 19.68 6.92 -3.93
N THR A 107 19.74 8.24 -3.97
CA THR A 107 19.95 9.01 -5.18
C THR A 107 21.11 8.37 -5.95
N GLU A 108 20.82 7.74 -7.07
CA GLU A 108 21.77 7.61 -8.18
C GLU A 108 21.24 8.45 -9.34
#